data_AF-A0AAU6JXS2-F1
#
_entry.id   AF-A0AAU6JXS2-F1
#
_cell.length_a   1.000
_cell.length_b   1.000
_cell.length_c   1.000
_cell.angle_alpha   90.00
_cell.angle_beta   90.00
_cell.angle_gamma   90.00
#
_symmetry.space_group_name_H-M   'P 1'
#
loop_
_entity.id
_entity.type
_entity.pdbx_description
1 polymer ?
#
loop_
_entity_poly.entity_id
_entity_poly.type
_entity_poly.pdbx_seq_one_letter_code
_entity_poly.pdbx_strand_id
1 'polypeptide(L)'
;MTEVPFRQGDAFAKGGRERYALTPHTRRDFEDCLRESADPGVPLASRAARAYLDVAFFHPFPDGNARLAMLTLGYVLELEGVRLDQVGPLQTTRYADDAVGAADLASLVSVLVRSTHHRATRARH
;
A
#
# COMPACT_ATOMS: atom_id res chain seq x y z
N MET A 1 21.50 -11.46 -4.57
CA MET A 1 20.02 -11.39 -4.68
C MET A 1 19.68 -11.22 -6.14
N THR A 2 18.83 -12.08 -6.70
CA THR A 2 18.33 -11.92 -8.07
C THR A 2 17.32 -10.77 -8.07
N GLU A 3 17.56 -9.75 -8.89
CA GLU A 3 16.66 -8.62 -9.05
C GLU A 3 15.42 -9.04 -9.84
N VAL A 4 14.22 -8.67 -9.36
CA VAL A 4 12.97 -8.92 -10.09
C VAL A 4 12.69 -7.70 -10.96
N PRO A 5 12.65 -7.84 -12.30
CA PRO A 5 12.40 -6.70 -13.18
C PRO A 5 10.95 -6.23 -13.10
N PHE A 6 10.73 -4.94 -13.39
CA PHE A 6 9.38 -4.41 -13.65
C PHE A 6 8.72 -5.20 -14.80
N ARG A 7 7.40 -5.36 -14.75
CA ARG A 7 6.66 -6.10 -15.77
C ARG A 7 6.85 -5.49 -17.17
N GLN A 8 6.99 -6.36 -18.17
CA GLN A 8 7.20 -5.97 -19.57
C GLN A 8 5.92 -6.03 -20.43
N GLY A 9 4.79 -6.36 -19.80
CA GLY A 9 3.47 -6.34 -20.42
C GLY A 9 2.39 -6.08 -19.38
N ASP A 10 1.14 -6.23 -19.80
CA ASP A 10 -0.01 -6.14 -18.89
C ASP A 10 0.10 -7.15 -17.75
N ALA A 11 -0.35 -6.74 -16.58
CA ALA A 11 -0.53 -7.66 -15.46
C ALA A 11 -2.01 -7.96 -15.23
N PHE A 12 -2.25 -9.12 -14.61
CA PHE A 12 -3.60 -9.63 -14.42
C PHE A 12 -3.80 -10.09 -12.98
N ALA A 13 -4.96 -9.78 -12.42
CA ALA A 13 -5.36 -10.22 -11.08
C ALA A 13 -6.69 -10.98 -11.11
N LYS A 14 -7.01 -11.62 -9.98
CA LYS A 14 -8.29 -12.32 -9.75
C LYS A 14 -8.62 -13.36 -10.83
N GLY A 15 -7.61 -14.10 -11.29
CA GLY A 15 -7.75 -15.10 -12.35
C GLY A 15 -7.97 -14.51 -13.75
N GLY A 16 -7.44 -13.32 -14.02
CA GLY A 16 -7.58 -12.64 -15.32
C GLY A 16 -8.74 -11.65 -15.40
N ARG A 17 -9.56 -11.53 -14.34
CA ARG A 17 -10.72 -10.63 -14.32
C ARG A 17 -10.35 -9.15 -14.27
N GLU A 18 -9.16 -8.83 -13.77
CA GLU A 18 -8.65 -7.47 -13.70
C GLU A 18 -7.38 -7.36 -14.53
N ARG A 19 -7.34 -6.38 -15.44
CA ARG A 19 -6.20 -6.08 -16.30
C ARG A 19 -5.60 -4.74 -15.91
N TYR A 20 -4.31 -4.75 -15.62
CA TYR A 20 -3.49 -3.56 -15.36
C TYR A 20 -2.64 -3.27 -16.60
N ALA A 21 -3.06 -2.27 -17.38
CA ALA A 21 -2.39 -1.91 -18.62
C ALA A 21 -0.95 -1.44 -18.37
N LEU A 22 -0.01 -1.79 -19.27
CA LEU A 22 1.31 -1.17 -19.31
C LEU A 22 1.33 -0.02 -20.32
N THR A 23 1.72 1.18 -19.88
CA THR A 23 2.06 2.30 -20.75
C THR A 23 3.56 2.61 -20.67
N PRO A 24 4.13 3.31 -21.67
CA PRO A 24 5.53 3.76 -21.59
C PRO A 24 5.86 4.61 -20.36
N HIS A 25 4.86 5.22 -19.74
CA HIS A 25 5.01 6.11 -18.58
C HIS A 25 4.81 5.40 -17.24
N THR A 26 4.19 4.21 -17.23
CA THR A 26 3.78 3.51 -16.00
C THR A 26 4.90 3.38 -14.97
N ARG A 27 6.13 3.05 -15.40
CA ARG A 27 7.27 2.92 -14.50
C ARG A 27 7.67 4.24 -13.87
N ARG A 28 7.76 5.30 -14.69
CA ARG A 28 8.10 6.65 -14.24
C ARG A 28 7.05 7.18 -13.27
N ASP A 29 5.78 7.05 -13.64
CA ASP A 29 4.66 7.52 -12.83
C ASP A 29 4.60 6.76 -11.48
N PHE A 30 4.90 5.46 -11.49
CA PHE A 30 5.02 4.66 -10.26
C PHE A 30 6.13 5.16 -9.34
N GLU A 31 7.32 5.42 -9.88
CA GLU A 31 8.46 5.93 -9.11
C GLU A 31 8.19 7.34 -8.55
N ASP A 32 7.51 8.18 -9.32
CA ASP A 32 7.11 9.53 -8.92
C ASP A 32 6.07 9.48 -7.78
N CYS A 33 5.00 8.70 -7.94
CA CYS A 33 3.99 8.51 -6.89
C CYS A 33 4.57 7.92 -5.60
N LEU A 34 5.49 6.93 -5.70
CA LEU A 34 6.14 6.38 -4.52
C LEU A 34 6.98 7.43 -3.78
N ARG A 35 7.68 8.31 -4.51
CA ARG A 35 8.46 9.38 -3.89
C ARG A 35 7.57 10.38 -3.17
N GLU A 36 6.45 10.76 -3.78
CA GLU A 36 5.45 11.63 -3.16
C GLU A 36 4.84 11.00 -1.89
N SER A 37 4.62 9.68 -1.90
CA SER A 37 4.08 8.95 -0.73
C SER A 37 5.00 8.99 0.49
N ALA A 38 6.29 9.35 0.32
CA ALA A 38 7.27 9.42 1.38
C ALA A 38 7.37 10.80 2.07
N ASP A 39 6.61 11.82 1.62
CA ASP A 39 6.69 13.19 2.15
C ASP A 39 6.39 13.27 3.66
N PRO A 40 7.38 13.57 4.53
CA PRO A 40 7.20 13.59 5.97
C PRO A 40 6.20 14.66 6.47
N GLY A 41 5.82 15.64 5.65
CA GLY A 41 4.75 16.59 5.96
C GLY A 41 3.35 15.96 5.96
N VAL A 42 3.19 14.78 5.38
CA VAL A 42 1.92 14.05 5.29
C VAL A 42 1.76 13.08 6.48
N PRO A 43 0.56 12.98 7.09
CA PRO A 43 0.32 12.04 8.18
C PRO A 43 0.73 10.59 7.82
N LEU A 44 1.39 9.89 8.75
CA LEU A 44 1.89 8.52 8.54
C LEU A 44 0.85 7.56 7.96
N ALA A 45 -0.37 7.59 8.47
CA ALA A 45 -1.45 6.73 7.98
C ALA A 45 -1.78 7.01 6.51
N SER A 46 -1.75 8.28 6.08
CA SER A 46 -1.96 8.69 4.70
C SER A 46 -0.78 8.27 3.80
N ARG A 47 0.46 8.40 4.28
CA ARG A 47 1.66 7.91 3.56
C ARG A 47 1.61 6.40 3.32
N ALA A 48 1.36 5.62 4.37
CA ALA A 48 1.29 4.17 4.30
C ALA A 48 0.12 3.70 3.42
N ALA A 49 -1.04 4.36 3.53
CA ALA A 49 -2.19 4.12 2.66
C ALA A 49 -1.85 4.44 1.20
N ARG A 50 -1.20 5.57 0.91
CA ARG A 50 -0.84 5.95 -0.45
C ARG A 50 0.15 4.97 -1.07
N ALA A 51 1.23 4.64 -0.38
CA ALA A 51 2.23 3.69 -0.86
C ALA A 51 1.64 2.30 -1.14
N TYR A 52 0.69 1.85 -0.31
CA TYR A 52 -0.10 0.64 -0.59
C TYR A 52 -0.85 0.75 -1.93
N LEU A 53 -1.57 1.86 -2.14
CA LEU A 53 -2.41 2.06 -3.32
C LEU A 53 -1.57 2.17 -4.59
N ASP A 54 -0.44 2.86 -4.54
CA ASP A 54 0.48 2.96 -5.66
C ASP A 54 0.95 1.57 -6.10
N VAL A 55 1.41 0.73 -5.18
CA VAL A 55 1.80 -0.66 -5.52
C VAL A 55 0.62 -1.47 -6.05
N ALA A 56 -0.54 -1.38 -5.40
CA ALA A 56 -1.71 -2.15 -5.77
C ALA A 56 -2.23 -1.82 -7.18
N PHE A 57 -2.19 -0.54 -7.58
CA PHE A 57 -2.75 -0.06 -8.85
C PHE A 57 -1.74 0.04 -9.99
N PHE A 58 -0.48 0.41 -9.74
CA PHE A 58 0.56 0.32 -10.79
C PHE A 58 0.87 -1.13 -11.13
N HIS A 59 0.72 -2.01 -10.15
CA HIS A 59 0.88 -3.45 -10.29
C HIS A 59 2.24 -3.79 -10.93
N PRO A 60 3.37 -3.40 -10.30
CA PRO A 60 4.68 -3.33 -10.94
C PRO A 60 5.25 -4.67 -11.43
N PHE A 61 4.75 -5.79 -10.92
CA PHE A 61 5.25 -7.13 -11.21
C PHE A 61 4.19 -8.03 -11.87
N PRO A 62 4.57 -9.13 -12.54
CA PRO A 62 3.61 -10.09 -13.08
C PRO A 62 2.79 -10.84 -12.02
N ASP A 63 3.36 -11.05 -10.82
CA ASP A 63 2.70 -11.66 -9.67
C ASP A 63 3.22 -11.00 -8.37
N GLY A 64 2.49 -11.20 -7.27
CA GLY A 64 2.93 -10.83 -5.94
C GLY A 64 2.56 -9.41 -5.52
N ASN A 65 1.96 -8.61 -6.40
CA ASN A 65 1.67 -7.18 -6.11
C ASN A 65 0.78 -6.97 -4.90
N ALA A 66 -0.22 -7.84 -4.65
CA ALA A 66 -1.06 -7.73 -3.45
C ALA A 66 -0.24 -7.97 -2.16
N ARG A 67 0.67 -8.96 -2.19
CA ARG A 67 1.59 -9.24 -1.07
C ARG A 67 2.57 -8.08 -0.90
N LEU A 68 3.12 -7.57 -2.00
CA LEU A 68 4.01 -6.42 -1.99
C LEU A 68 3.32 -5.17 -1.44
N ALA A 69 2.09 -4.86 -1.84
CA ALA A 69 1.35 -3.70 -1.33
C ALA A 69 1.19 -3.75 0.19
N MET A 70 0.85 -4.92 0.74
CA MET A 70 0.77 -5.13 2.19
C MET A 70 2.14 -4.97 2.88
N LEU A 71 3.21 -5.50 2.28
CA LEU A 71 4.57 -5.34 2.80
C LEU A 71 5.03 -3.87 2.75
N THR A 72 4.71 -3.14 1.68
CA THR A 72 5.00 -1.72 1.54
C THR A 72 4.28 -0.90 2.60
N LEU A 73 3.00 -1.18 2.85
CA LEU A 73 2.25 -0.54 3.96
C LEU A 73 2.96 -0.78 5.29
N GLY A 74 3.27 -2.05 5.59
CA GLY A 74 3.96 -2.42 6.84
C GLY A 74 5.35 -1.78 6.95
N TYR A 75 6.09 -1.71 5.86
CA TYR A 75 7.41 -1.10 5.81
C TYR A 75 7.37 0.41 6.11
N VAL A 76 6.42 1.15 5.52
CA VAL A 76 6.26 2.58 5.81
C VAL A 76 5.91 2.83 7.27
N LEU A 77 5.07 1.98 7.87
CA LEU A 77 4.77 2.05 9.30
C LEU A 77 6.01 1.72 10.16
N GLU A 78 6.78 0.71 9.77
CA GLU A 78 8.00 0.28 10.46
C GLU A 78 9.07 1.38 10.50
N LEU A 79 9.19 2.18 9.43
CA LEU A 79 10.12 3.32 9.39
C LEU A 79 9.85 4.35 10.50
N GLU A 80 8.61 4.43 10.98
CA GLU A 80 8.21 5.29 12.10
C GLU A 80 8.03 4.51 13.42
N GLY A 81 8.54 3.28 13.49
CA GLY A 81 8.50 2.44 14.69
C GLY A 81 7.11 1.86 15.00
N VAL A 82 6.20 1.82 14.02
CA VAL A 82 4.85 1.29 14.19
C VAL A 82 4.75 -0.12 13.60
N ARG A 83 4.58 -1.12 14.47
CA ARG A 83 4.22 -2.49 14.08
C ARG A 83 2.78 -2.76 14.42
N LEU A 84 1.95 -3.05 13.41
CA LEU A 84 0.57 -3.48 13.65
C LEU A 84 0.56 -4.84 14.35
N ASP A 85 -0.21 -4.95 15.42
CA ASP A 85 -0.36 -6.17 16.21
C ASP A 85 -1.41 -7.14 15.63
N GLN A 86 -2.12 -6.71 14.59
CA GLN A 86 -3.09 -7.50 13.87
C GLN A 86 -2.89 -7.36 12.36
N VAL A 87 -2.91 -8.50 11.68
CA VAL A 87 -2.97 -8.59 10.22
C VAL A 87 -4.22 -9.38 9.85
N GLY A 88 -5.10 -8.78 9.07
CA GLY A 88 -6.38 -9.36 8.68
C GLY A 88 -6.79 -8.88 7.28
N PRO A 89 -7.77 -9.55 6.65
CA PRO A 89 -8.25 -9.17 5.34
C PRO A 89 -8.90 -7.78 5.40
N LEU A 90 -8.33 -6.81 4.68
CA LEU A 90 -9.03 -5.58 4.34
C LEU A 90 -9.91 -5.83 3.12
N GLN A 91 -11.20 -6.08 3.34
CA GLN A 91 -12.18 -5.98 2.25
C GLN A 91 -12.58 -4.53 2.06
N THR A 92 -12.00 -3.90 1.04
CA THR A 92 -12.41 -2.59 0.58
C THR A 92 -12.40 -2.61 -0.94
N THR A 93 -13.53 -2.28 -1.58
CA THR A 93 -13.52 -1.96 -3.01
C THR A 93 -12.72 -0.68 -3.20
N ARG A 94 -11.73 -0.69 -4.08
CA ARG A 94 -10.92 0.50 -4.37
C ARG A 94 -10.75 0.62 -5.88
N TYR A 95 -11.02 1.81 -6.40
CA TYR A 95 -10.68 2.17 -7.77
C TYR A 95 -9.49 3.14 -7.74
N ALA A 96 -8.69 3.15 -8.82
CA ALA A 96 -7.48 3.98 -8.87
C ALA A 96 -7.80 5.48 -8.82
N ASP A 97 -9.01 5.86 -9.24
CA ASP A 97 -9.57 7.20 -9.30
C ASP A 97 -10.53 7.53 -8.14
N ASP A 98 -10.61 6.65 -7.13
CA ASP A 98 -11.48 6.83 -5.97
C ASP A 98 -10.76 7.53 -4.80
N ALA A 99 -10.83 8.87 -4.80
CA ALA A 99 -10.25 9.68 -3.73
C ALA A 99 -10.91 9.43 -2.36
N VAL A 100 -12.20 9.08 -2.32
CA VAL A 100 -12.92 8.79 -1.07
C VAL A 100 -12.43 7.47 -0.50
N GLY A 101 -12.33 6.42 -1.32
CA GLY A 101 -11.77 5.13 -0.93
C GLY A 101 -10.32 5.22 -0.46
N ALA A 102 -9.53 6.13 -1.02
CA ALA A 102 -8.17 6.40 -0.54
C ALA A 102 -8.17 7.05 0.86
N ALA A 103 -9.04 8.03 1.11
CA ALA A 103 -9.18 8.68 2.41
C ALA A 103 -9.73 7.71 3.49
N ASP A 104 -10.66 6.84 3.13
CA ASP A 104 -11.19 5.80 4.01
C ASP A 104 -10.10 4.81 4.43
N LEU A 105 -9.21 4.42 3.52
CA LEU A 105 -8.06 3.59 3.84
C LEU A 105 -7.13 4.29 4.84
N ALA A 106 -6.77 5.55 4.60
CA ALA A 106 -5.94 6.32 5.52
C ALA A 106 -6.59 6.39 6.92
N SER A 107 -7.90 6.60 6.98
CA SER A 107 -8.68 6.59 8.22
C SER A 107 -8.60 5.25 8.94
N LEU A 108 -8.76 4.14 8.21
CA LEU A 108 -8.68 2.79 8.77
C LEU A 108 -7.26 2.47 9.28
N VAL A 109 -6.22 2.81 8.53
CA VAL A 109 -4.82 2.67 9.00
C VAL A 109 -4.62 3.47 10.28
N SER A 110 -5.14 4.71 10.33
CA SER A 110 -5.07 5.56 11.52
C SER A 110 -5.72 4.91 12.75
N VAL A 111 -6.88 4.27 12.57
CA VAL A 111 -7.56 3.50 13.63
C VAL A 111 -6.73 2.31 14.09
N LEU A 112 -6.14 1.54 13.17
CA LEU A 112 -5.31 0.38 13.49
C LEU A 112 -4.05 0.77 14.27
N VAL A 113 -3.37 1.84 13.86
CA VAL A 113 -2.20 2.38 14.56
C VAL A 113 -2.58 2.77 16.00
N ARG A 114 -3.64 3.57 16.18
CA ARG A 114 -4.12 3.95 17.52
C ARG A 114 -4.51 2.76 18.39
N SER A 115 -5.20 1.78 17.79
CA SER A 115 -5.64 0.58 18.51
C SER A 115 -4.45 -0.26 18.98
N THR A 116 -3.42 -0.37 18.16
CA THR A 116 -2.18 -1.08 18.48
C THR A 116 -1.49 -0.43 19.69
N HIS A 117 -1.32 0.89 19.67
CA HIS A 117 -0.75 1.62 20.80
C HIS A 117 -1.58 1.45 22.08
N HIS A 118 -2.91 1.52 21.98
CA HIS A 118 -3.78 1.38 23.14
C HIS A 118 -3.73 -0.03 23.77
N ARG A 119 -3.61 -1.09 22.96
CA ARG A 119 -3.44 -2.45 23.49
C ARG A 119 -2.07 -2.65 24.11
N ALA A 120 -1.02 -2.11 23.50
CA ALA A 120 0.34 -2.16 24.04
C ALA A 120 0.44 -1.47 25.40
N THR A 121 -0.28 -0.37 25.65
CA THR A 121 -0.30 0.27 26.97
C THR A 121 -1.11 -0.53 27.99
N ARG A 122 -2.27 -1.07 27.61
CA ARG A 122 -3.09 -1.91 28.50
C ARG A 122 -2.41 -3.22 28.92
N ALA A 123 -1.60 -3.82 28.06
CA ALA A 123 -0.87 -5.06 28.37
C ALA A 123 0.32 -4.85 29.32
N ARG A 124 0.71 -3.59 29.59
CA ARG A 124 1.84 -3.24 30.49
C ARG A 124 1.40 -2.94 31.93
N HIS A 125 0.10 -2.98 32.20
CA HIS A 125 -0.52 -2.83 33.52
C HIS A 125 -1.12 -4.17 33.96
#